data_AF-A0A0W1ABY8-F1
#
_entry.id   AF-A0A0W1ABY8-F1
#
_cell.length_a   1.000
_cell.length_b   1.000
_cell.length_c   1.000
_cell.angle_alpha   90.00
_cell.angle_beta   90.00
_cell.angle_gamma   90.00
#
_symmetry.space_group_name_H-M   'P 1'
#
loop_
_entity.id
_entity.type
_entity.pdbx_description
1 polymer ?
#
loop_
_entity_poly.entity_id
_entity_poly.type
_entity_poly.pdbx_seq_one_letter_code
_entity_poly.pdbx_strand_id
1 'polypeptide(L)'
;MREWLKCFFYEKEATLVINGKSYKPSDWEKIGEGSEKRVFKIKDEKLCFFIPNKWRSEDDWNSKIEAEKYFLDEMTKLGMKTQQFELVSIDISAPNKPTYTIKALTTTDFENLCKEESIVIHNPKGDQRIIGTPPDFMAMRDKFKDKQFVREVFKKFIDEYATAYTFSLPVSALQSNDDSQHLCFELSANPEQPPVVRYMFWDVVSDMGNRALIPIVPTLKELRKGAESYTWRTNDNDALAALASSVAYSIYEMLNQSVKQNIDPFKFIKELETDILSAIDDDAFLLPALEHAKKQAVKMINENLTELSQDQRSNEIFIGLMLLAIPTDDIDLVKRCFQFCSPSDIKKEQVDKVMEIASKYNNPVIIQCIKDNLGTEKEKVQGLKPSFFKQHQVQINEIRSTVSNTM
;
A
#
# COMPACT_ATOMS: atom_id res chain seq x y z
N MET A 1 -28.93 -16.35 -5.08
CA MET A 1 -28.75 -14.91 -5.32
C MET A 1 -29.74 -14.16 -4.44
N ARG A 2 -29.26 -13.23 -3.59
CA ARG A 2 -30.12 -12.46 -2.65
C ARG A 2 -31.17 -11.64 -3.40
N GLU A 3 -32.31 -11.39 -2.75
CA GLU A 3 -33.46 -10.74 -3.38
C GLU A 3 -33.17 -9.32 -3.86
N TRP A 4 -32.40 -8.54 -3.10
CA TRP A 4 -31.98 -7.20 -3.52
C TRP A 4 -31.06 -7.25 -4.74
N LEU A 5 -30.16 -8.23 -4.83
CA LEU A 5 -29.24 -8.39 -5.96
C LEU A 5 -30.00 -8.82 -7.22
N LYS A 6 -31.06 -9.62 -7.04
CA LYS A 6 -32.01 -9.91 -8.12
C LYS A 6 -32.80 -8.67 -8.52
N CYS A 7 -33.25 -7.88 -7.55
CA CYS A 7 -33.94 -6.60 -7.77
C CYS A 7 -33.07 -5.69 -8.64
N PHE A 8 -31.80 -5.55 -8.28
CA PHE A 8 -30.82 -4.76 -9.02
C PHE A 8 -30.60 -5.26 -10.46
N PHE A 9 -30.33 -6.55 -10.66
CA PHE A 9 -29.89 -7.05 -11.97
C PHE A 9 -31.01 -7.49 -12.92
N TYR A 10 -32.21 -7.80 -12.42
CA TYR A 10 -33.25 -8.41 -13.25
C TYR A 10 -34.53 -7.58 -13.35
N GLU A 11 -34.78 -6.64 -12.44
CA GLU A 11 -35.99 -5.81 -12.50
C GLU A 11 -35.74 -4.57 -13.35
N LYS A 12 -36.36 -4.53 -14.54
CA LYS A 12 -36.21 -3.39 -15.47
C LYS A 12 -36.73 -2.07 -14.93
N GLU A 13 -37.67 -2.15 -13.98
CA GLU A 13 -38.29 -1.00 -13.32
C GLU A 13 -37.68 -0.71 -11.94
N ALA A 14 -36.56 -1.37 -11.59
CA ALA A 14 -35.83 -1.00 -10.39
C ALA A 14 -35.35 0.45 -10.46
N THR A 15 -35.20 1.07 -9.30
CA THR A 15 -34.56 2.37 -9.13
C THR A 15 -33.51 2.28 -8.04
N LEU A 16 -32.43 3.03 -8.20
CA LEU A 16 -31.40 3.21 -7.19
C LEU A 16 -31.48 4.63 -6.66
N VAL A 17 -31.45 4.79 -5.34
CA VAL A 17 -31.24 6.11 -4.73
C VAL A 17 -29.84 6.16 -4.14
N ILE A 18 -29.01 7.07 -4.68
CA ILE A 18 -27.64 7.32 -4.22
C ILE A 18 -27.57 8.79 -3.84
N ASN A 19 -27.19 9.08 -2.59
CA ASN A 19 -27.12 10.44 -2.04
C ASN A 19 -28.39 11.29 -2.32
N GLY A 20 -29.57 10.66 -2.19
CA GLY A 20 -30.87 11.29 -2.40
C GLY A 20 -31.32 11.48 -3.86
N LYS A 21 -30.47 11.16 -4.85
CA LYS A 21 -30.83 11.17 -6.27
C LYS A 21 -31.29 9.78 -6.73
N SER A 22 -32.39 9.74 -7.47
CA SER A 22 -32.94 8.50 -8.01
C SER A 22 -32.49 8.27 -9.45
N TYR A 23 -32.05 7.05 -9.74
CA TYR A 23 -31.56 6.62 -11.04
C TYR A 23 -32.31 5.35 -11.48
N LYS A 24 -32.50 5.19 -12.79
CA LYS A 24 -33.04 4.00 -13.44
C LYS A 24 -31.93 3.18 -14.10
N PRO A 25 -32.15 1.88 -14.41
CA PRO A 25 -31.20 1.04 -15.13
C PRO A 25 -30.64 1.63 -16.43
N SER A 26 -31.38 2.52 -17.09
CA SER A 26 -30.92 3.24 -18.28
C SER A 26 -29.84 4.27 -18.00
N ASP A 27 -29.70 4.73 -16.76
CA ASP A 27 -28.92 5.89 -16.35
C ASP A 27 -27.50 5.51 -15.92
N TRP A 28 -27.17 4.22 -15.93
CA TRP A 28 -25.83 3.72 -15.64
C TRP A 28 -25.38 2.66 -16.63
N GLU A 29 -24.08 2.43 -16.69
CA GLU A 29 -23.45 1.40 -17.50
C GLU A 29 -22.36 0.68 -16.72
N LYS A 30 -22.22 -0.63 -16.97
CA LYS A 30 -21.14 -1.41 -16.37
C LYS A 30 -19.83 -1.08 -17.07
N ILE A 31 -18.87 -0.54 -16.33
CA ILE A 31 -17.55 -0.17 -16.87
C ILE A 31 -16.44 -1.14 -16.44
N GLY A 32 -16.71 -2.01 -15.46
CA GLY A 32 -15.73 -2.99 -15.00
C GLY A 32 -16.37 -4.08 -14.15
N GLU A 33 -15.69 -5.23 -14.10
CA GLU A 33 -16.03 -6.31 -13.19
C GLU A 33 -14.80 -7.07 -12.76
N GLY A 34 -14.78 -7.46 -11.48
CA GLY A 34 -13.87 -8.44 -10.92
C GLY A 34 -14.63 -9.66 -10.41
N SER A 35 -13.88 -10.57 -9.79
CA SER A 35 -14.45 -11.76 -9.15
C SER A 35 -15.46 -11.40 -8.05
N GLU A 36 -15.23 -10.30 -7.34
CA GLU A 36 -15.99 -9.90 -6.15
C GLU A 36 -16.94 -8.73 -6.36
N LYS A 37 -16.54 -7.72 -7.16
CA LYS A 37 -17.27 -6.47 -7.33
C LYS A 37 -17.49 -6.13 -8.81
N ARG A 38 -18.55 -5.39 -9.09
CA ARG A 38 -18.83 -4.76 -10.39
C ARG A 38 -18.83 -3.25 -10.21
N VAL A 39 -18.35 -2.55 -11.21
CA VAL A 39 -18.25 -1.10 -11.23
C VAL A 39 -19.20 -0.55 -12.28
N PHE A 40 -20.04 0.39 -11.87
CA PHE A 40 -20.99 1.07 -12.73
C PHE A 40 -20.70 2.55 -12.76
N LYS A 41 -20.73 3.15 -13.96
CA LYS A 41 -20.66 4.60 -14.16
C LYS A 41 -22.07 5.14 -14.34
N ILE A 42 -22.40 6.23 -13.66
CA ILE A 42 -23.63 6.99 -13.91
C ILE A 42 -23.41 7.85 -15.15
N LYS A 43 -24.29 7.72 -16.13
CA LYS A 43 -24.22 8.46 -17.39
C LYS A 43 -24.34 9.95 -17.13
N ASP A 44 -23.59 10.73 -17.89
CA ASP A 44 -23.51 12.20 -17.78
C ASP A 44 -23.02 12.72 -16.41
N GLU A 45 -22.63 11.83 -15.49
CA GLU A 45 -21.97 12.15 -14.24
C GLU A 45 -20.52 11.59 -14.23
N LYS A 46 -19.71 12.12 -13.33
CA LYS A 46 -18.33 11.64 -13.10
C LYS A 46 -18.29 10.48 -12.10
N LEU A 47 -19.45 10.08 -11.60
CA LEU A 47 -19.58 9.18 -10.46
C LEU A 47 -19.64 7.72 -10.91
N CYS A 48 -18.85 6.90 -10.24
CA CYS A 48 -18.91 5.45 -10.30
C CYS A 48 -19.35 4.90 -8.95
N PHE A 49 -20.01 3.74 -8.96
CA PHE A 49 -20.38 3.03 -7.74
C PHE A 49 -20.10 1.53 -7.86
N PHE A 50 -19.81 0.92 -6.71
CA PHE A 50 -19.39 -0.47 -6.60
C PHE A 50 -20.48 -1.31 -5.95
N ILE A 51 -20.81 -2.43 -6.59
CA ILE A 51 -21.77 -3.41 -6.08
C ILE A 51 -21.15 -4.81 -6.14
N PRO A 52 -21.56 -5.76 -5.28
CA PRO A 52 -20.99 -7.10 -5.32
C PRO A 52 -21.43 -7.86 -6.58
N ASN A 53 -20.51 -8.62 -7.16
CA ASN A 53 -20.79 -9.57 -8.23
C ASN A 53 -21.49 -10.83 -7.68
N LYS A 54 -20.99 -11.34 -6.54
CA LYS A 54 -21.52 -12.50 -5.79
C LYS A 54 -21.20 -12.28 -4.32
N TRP A 55 -22.15 -12.52 -3.41
CA TRP A 55 -21.85 -12.35 -1.99
C TRP A 55 -22.62 -13.29 -1.06
N ARG A 56 -21.95 -13.71 0.03
CA ARG A 56 -22.46 -14.68 1.01
C ARG A 56 -23.50 -14.03 1.93
N SER A 57 -23.17 -12.88 2.52
CA SER A 57 -24.13 -12.06 3.26
C SER A 57 -23.98 -10.54 3.14
N GLU A 58 -25.07 -9.81 3.31
CA GLU A 58 -25.04 -8.34 3.33
C GLU A 58 -24.08 -7.80 4.40
N ASP A 59 -24.07 -8.40 5.59
CA ASP A 59 -23.11 -8.05 6.65
C ASP A 59 -21.66 -8.25 6.21
N ASP A 60 -21.37 -9.34 5.51
CA ASP A 60 -20.04 -9.65 4.99
C ASP A 60 -19.64 -8.66 3.88
N TRP A 61 -20.61 -8.21 3.06
CA TRP A 61 -20.37 -7.19 2.03
C TRP A 61 -20.08 -5.85 2.67
N ASN A 62 -20.96 -5.41 3.59
CA ASN A 62 -20.83 -4.16 4.32
C ASN A 62 -19.49 -4.09 5.06
N SER A 63 -19.12 -5.16 5.78
CA SER A 63 -17.82 -5.27 6.45
C SER A 63 -16.66 -5.12 5.48
N LYS A 64 -16.75 -5.74 4.30
CA LYS A 64 -15.68 -5.69 3.30
C LYS A 64 -15.49 -4.30 2.70
N ILE A 65 -16.56 -3.61 2.32
CA ILE A 65 -16.45 -2.27 1.74
C ILE A 65 -16.07 -1.20 2.78
N GLU A 66 -16.47 -1.39 4.03
CA GLU A 66 -15.97 -0.58 5.14
C GLU A 66 -14.48 -0.78 5.33
N ALA A 67 -14.00 -2.03 5.29
CA ALA A 67 -12.57 -2.33 5.36
C ALA A 67 -11.79 -1.76 4.16
N GLU A 68 -12.31 -1.86 2.93
CA GLU A 68 -11.70 -1.24 1.74
C GLU A 68 -11.53 0.28 1.94
N LYS A 69 -12.60 0.97 2.35
CA LYS A 69 -12.57 2.40 2.65
C LYS A 69 -11.55 2.74 3.72
N TYR A 70 -11.57 1.99 4.83
CA TYR A 70 -10.65 2.18 5.94
C TYR A 70 -9.19 2.04 5.47
N PHE A 71 -8.85 0.98 4.76
CA PHE A 71 -7.47 0.76 4.30
C PHE A 71 -6.99 1.87 3.35
N LEU A 72 -7.83 2.30 2.41
CA LEU A 72 -7.45 3.38 1.49
C LEU A 72 -7.31 4.72 2.20
N ASP A 73 -8.15 5.01 3.20
CA ASP A 73 -8.01 6.22 4.02
C ASP A 73 -6.71 6.21 4.82
N GLU A 74 -6.37 5.07 5.45
CA GLU A 74 -5.11 4.93 6.17
C GLU A 74 -3.90 5.04 5.25
N MET A 75 -3.93 4.42 4.07
CA MET A 75 -2.89 4.60 3.05
C MET A 75 -2.76 6.08 2.63
N THR A 76 -3.87 6.80 2.53
CA THR A 76 -3.87 8.25 2.24
C THR A 76 -3.21 9.05 3.35
N LYS A 77 -3.47 8.72 4.62
CA LYS A 77 -2.82 9.35 5.79
C LYS A 77 -1.31 9.11 5.81
N LEU A 78 -0.85 7.99 5.25
CA LEU A 78 0.57 7.67 5.06
C LEU A 78 1.22 8.43 3.87
N GLY A 79 0.43 9.23 3.14
CA GLY A 79 0.91 10.01 1.98
C GLY A 79 0.85 9.25 0.65
N MET A 80 0.30 8.04 0.63
CA MET A 80 0.11 7.27 -0.60
C MET A 80 -1.02 7.88 -1.42
N LYS A 81 -0.92 7.82 -2.75
CA LYS A 81 -2.04 8.18 -3.62
C LYS A 81 -3.04 7.02 -3.68
N THR A 82 -4.31 7.33 -3.46
CA THR A 82 -5.40 6.36 -3.47
C THR A 82 -6.57 6.90 -4.26
N GLN A 83 -7.39 6.00 -4.80
CA GLN A 83 -8.72 6.37 -5.26
C GLN A 83 -9.55 6.82 -4.07
N GLN A 84 -10.06 8.05 -4.11
CA GLN A 84 -10.87 8.60 -3.03
C GLN A 84 -12.29 8.04 -3.11
N PHE A 85 -12.61 7.13 -2.21
CA PHE A 85 -13.96 6.57 -2.10
C PHE A 85 -14.79 7.32 -1.07
N GLU A 86 -16.09 7.38 -1.30
CA GLU A 86 -17.10 7.73 -0.30
C GLU A 86 -17.95 6.48 -0.01
N LEU A 87 -18.14 6.17 1.27
CA LEU A 87 -19.04 5.11 1.71
C LEU A 87 -20.46 5.67 1.80
N VAL A 88 -21.37 5.13 1.01
CA VAL A 88 -22.76 5.60 0.91
C VAL A 88 -23.74 4.46 1.14
N SER A 89 -24.97 4.80 1.49
CA SER A 89 -26.10 3.87 1.43
C SER A 89 -26.80 4.00 0.07
N ILE A 90 -27.08 2.88 -0.57
CA ILE A 90 -27.85 2.79 -1.81
C ILE A 90 -29.17 2.10 -1.51
N ASP A 91 -30.28 2.79 -1.75
CA ASP A 91 -31.62 2.19 -1.69
C ASP A 91 -32.00 1.61 -3.06
N ILE A 92 -32.51 0.40 -3.05
CA ILE A 92 -32.92 -0.37 -4.23
C ILE A 92 -34.40 -0.67 -4.10
N SER A 93 -35.20 -0.07 -4.97
CA SER A 93 -36.66 -0.21 -4.95
C SER A 93 -37.18 -0.69 -6.29
N ALA A 94 -38.18 -1.56 -6.30
CA ALA A 94 -38.93 -1.94 -7.49
C ALA A 94 -40.43 -1.97 -7.18
N PRO A 95 -41.31 -1.82 -8.17
CA PRO A 95 -42.76 -1.83 -7.95
C PRO A 95 -43.22 -3.12 -7.24
N ASN A 96 -44.06 -2.95 -6.21
CA ASN A 96 -44.60 -4.05 -5.40
C ASN A 96 -43.55 -4.92 -4.68
N LYS A 97 -42.32 -4.43 -4.51
CA LYS A 97 -41.26 -5.09 -3.74
C LYS A 97 -40.84 -4.23 -2.54
N PRO A 98 -40.32 -4.83 -1.47
CA PRO A 98 -39.70 -4.06 -0.40
C PRO A 98 -38.50 -3.28 -0.95
N THR A 99 -38.22 -2.13 -0.34
CA THR A 99 -36.98 -1.40 -0.57
C THR A 99 -35.87 -2.05 0.23
N TYR A 100 -34.71 -2.23 -0.39
CA TYR A 100 -33.52 -2.76 0.25
C TYR A 100 -32.44 -1.68 0.29
N THR A 101 -31.74 -1.55 1.40
CA THR A 101 -30.60 -0.62 1.54
C THR A 101 -29.32 -1.43 1.63
N ILE A 102 -28.31 -1.10 0.84
CA ILE A 102 -26.96 -1.67 0.97
C ILE A 102 -25.94 -0.56 1.16
N LYS A 103 -24.83 -0.85 1.83
CA LYS A 103 -23.67 0.06 1.75
C LYS A 103 -22.97 -0.15 0.40
N ALA A 104 -22.35 0.89 -0.13
CA ALA A 104 -21.55 0.84 -1.35
C ALA A 104 -20.43 1.88 -1.28
N LEU A 105 -19.42 1.71 -2.14
CA LEU A 105 -18.41 2.73 -2.39
C LEU A 105 -18.77 3.49 -3.66
N THR A 106 -18.65 4.81 -3.60
CA THR A 106 -18.73 5.69 -4.76
C THR A 106 -17.42 6.44 -4.95
N THR A 107 -17.10 6.78 -6.19
CA THR A 107 -15.86 7.49 -6.51
C THR A 107 -15.90 8.13 -7.90
N THR A 108 -14.97 9.02 -8.20
CA THR A 108 -14.80 9.60 -9.53
C THR A 108 -14.25 8.56 -10.51
N ASP A 109 -14.80 8.49 -11.73
CA ASP A 109 -14.26 7.62 -12.77
C ASP A 109 -12.84 8.02 -13.18
N PHE A 110 -12.05 7.05 -13.65
CA PHE A 110 -10.64 7.28 -13.96
C PHE A 110 -10.39 8.33 -15.05
N GLU A 111 -11.28 8.50 -16.04
CA GLU A 111 -11.08 9.52 -17.08
C GLU A 111 -11.19 10.94 -16.50
N ASN A 112 -12.19 11.16 -15.64
CA ASN A 112 -12.36 12.43 -14.95
C ASN A 112 -11.26 12.66 -13.92
N LEU A 113 -10.87 11.62 -13.17
CA LEU A 113 -9.75 11.70 -12.23
C LEU A 113 -8.45 12.13 -12.93
N CYS A 114 -8.12 11.51 -14.08
CA CYS A 114 -6.94 11.86 -14.86
C CYS A 114 -6.91 13.34 -15.28
N LYS A 115 -8.08 13.92 -15.62
CA LYS A 115 -8.20 15.33 -16.00
C LYS A 115 -8.08 16.25 -14.80
N GLU A 116 -8.80 15.96 -13.71
CA GLU A 116 -8.87 16.80 -12.51
C GLU A 116 -7.54 16.86 -11.79
N GLU A 117 -6.84 15.73 -11.70
CA GLU A 117 -5.58 15.63 -10.97
C GLU A 117 -4.34 15.74 -11.87
N SER A 118 -4.55 15.95 -13.18
CA SER A 118 -3.47 16.00 -14.19
C SER A 118 -2.55 14.78 -14.08
N ILE A 119 -3.14 13.58 -14.14
CA ILE A 119 -2.42 12.31 -14.06
C ILE A 119 -2.68 11.42 -15.28
N VAL A 120 -1.81 10.44 -15.47
CA VAL A 120 -1.98 9.37 -16.44
C VAL A 120 -1.84 8.04 -15.72
N ILE A 121 -2.79 7.14 -15.92
CA ILE A 121 -2.84 5.84 -15.25
C ILE A 121 -2.48 4.75 -16.26
N HIS A 122 -1.52 3.89 -15.89
CA HIS A 122 -1.31 2.62 -16.56
C HIS A 122 -2.13 1.54 -15.86
N ASN A 123 -3.14 1.02 -16.57
CA ASN A 123 -4.03 -0.05 -16.16
C ASN A 123 -3.62 -1.38 -16.84
N PRO A 124 -2.80 -2.22 -16.17
CA PRO A 124 -2.24 -3.43 -16.75
C PRO A 124 -3.24 -4.59 -16.87
N LYS A 125 -4.54 -4.39 -16.57
CA LYS A 125 -5.58 -5.43 -16.71
C LYS A 125 -6.84 -4.95 -17.43
N GLY A 126 -7.03 -3.65 -17.61
CA GLY A 126 -8.15 -3.11 -18.35
C GLY A 126 -8.02 -3.21 -19.86
N ASP A 127 -9.17 -3.20 -20.54
CA ASP A 127 -9.27 -3.10 -22.00
C ASP A 127 -8.59 -1.82 -22.50
N GLN A 128 -8.78 -0.72 -21.78
CA GLN A 128 -8.01 0.50 -21.94
C GLN A 128 -6.77 0.46 -21.03
N ARG A 129 -5.61 0.19 -21.64
CA ARG A 129 -4.33 0.09 -20.92
C ARG A 129 -3.85 1.42 -20.34
N ILE A 130 -4.10 2.54 -21.03
CA ILE A 130 -3.66 3.87 -20.62
C ILE A 130 -4.87 4.80 -20.55
N ILE A 131 -5.04 5.45 -19.40
CA ILE A 131 -6.14 6.40 -19.14
C ILE A 131 -5.54 7.78 -18.89
N GLY A 132 -6.00 8.79 -19.64
CA GLY A 132 -5.40 10.12 -19.69
C GLY A 132 -4.50 10.32 -20.91
N THR A 133 -3.83 11.47 -20.98
CA THR A 133 -2.92 11.81 -22.09
C THR A 133 -1.46 11.64 -21.63
N PRO A 134 -0.72 10.62 -22.10
CA PRO A 134 0.65 10.40 -21.68
C PRO A 134 1.57 11.56 -22.11
N PRO A 135 2.62 11.86 -21.33
CA PRO A 135 3.67 12.79 -21.77
C PRO A 135 4.46 12.18 -22.94
N ASP A 136 5.14 13.03 -23.70
CA ASP A 136 5.99 12.59 -24.81
C ASP A 136 7.30 11.96 -24.29
N PHE A 137 7.21 10.70 -23.87
CA PHE A 137 8.36 9.94 -23.39
C PHE A 137 9.41 9.69 -24.48
N MET A 138 9.06 9.78 -25.77
CA MET A 138 10.04 9.68 -26.84
C MET A 138 10.92 10.93 -26.88
N ALA A 139 10.34 12.12 -26.74
CA ALA A 139 11.10 13.36 -26.63
C ALA A 139 11.95 13.42 -25.35
N MET A 140 11.54 12.73 -24.28
CA MET A 140 12.28 12.67 -23.01
C MET A 140 13.34 11.55 -22.96
N ARG A 141 13.41 10.66 -23.95
CA ARG A 141 14.24 9.44 -23.88
C ARG A 141 15.69 9.72 -23.50
N ASP A 142 16.34 10.69 -24.13
CA ASP A 142 17.74 10.99 -23.83
C ASP A 142 17.94 11.63 -22.44
N LYS A 143 16.90 12.27 -21.87
CA LYS A 143 16.97 12.82 -20.52
C LYS A 143 17.02 11.73 -19.45
N PHE A 144 16.54 10.51 -19.71
CA PHE A 144 16.66 9.39 -18.77
C PHE A 144 18.12 8.95 -18.54
N LYS A 145 19.06 9.38 -19.38
CA LYS A 145 20.51 9.18 -19.14
C LYS A 145 21.07 10.17 -18.11
N ASP A 146 20.35 11.24 -17.80
CA ASP A 146 20.70 12.17 -16.73
C ASP A 146 20.18 11.66 -15.38
N LYS A 147 21.12 11.34 -14.49
CA LYS A 147 20.83 10.86 -13.14
C LYS A 147 19.91 11.79 -12.36
N GLN A 148 20.06 13.11 -12.49
CA GLN A 148 19.26 14.08 -11.75
C GLN A 148 17.81 14.09 -12.25
N PHE A 149 17.62 14.07 -13.58
CA PHE A 149 16.30 13.99 -14.19
C PHE A 149 15.54 12.74 -13.73
N VAL A 150 16.19 11.56 -13.77
CA VAL A 150 15.56 10.32 -13.30
C VAL A 150 15.19 10.42 -11.81
N ARG A 151 16.08 10.97 -10.98
CA ARG A 151 15.79 11.12 -9.55
C ARG A 151 14.60 12.04 -9.28
N GLU A 152 14.40 13.08 -10.09
CA GLU A 152 13.21 13.93 -9.99
C GLU A 152 11.93 13.19 -10.38
N VAL A 153 11.97 12.39 -11.45
CA VAL A 153 10.85 11.51 -11.88
C VAL A 153 10.50 10.49 -10.78
N PHE A 154 11.50 9.91 -10.11
CA PHE A 154 11.34 8.74 -9.23
C PHE A 154 11.29 9.05 -7.74
N LYS A 155 11.59 10.28 -7.30
CA LYS A 155 11.70 10.61 -5.87
C LYS A 155 10.47 10.17 -5.06
N LYS A 156 9.27 10.59 -5.50
CA LYS A 156 8.02 10.18 -4.83
C LYS A 156 7.80 8.68 -4.89
N PHE A 157 8.09 8.04 -6.02
CA PHE A 157 7.92 6.60 -6.18
C PHE A 157 8.77 5.79 -5.21
N ILE A 158 10.02 6.20 -4.98
CA ILE A 158 10.93 5.53 -4.04
C ILE A 158 10.55 5.83 -2.59
N ASP A 159 10.13 7.07 -2.27
CA ASP A 159 9.57 7.41 -0.95
C ASP A 159 8.33 6.54 -0.64
N GLU A 160 7.40 6.43 -1.61
CA GLU A 160 6.21 5.59 -1.50
C GLU A 160 6.54 4.11 -1.43
N TYR A 161 7.55 3.63 -2.15
CA TYR A 161 8.01 2.24 -2.04
C TYR A 161 8.55 1.93 -0.63
N ALA A 162 9.34 2.82 -0.04
CA ALA A 162 9.84 2.65 1.34
C ALA A 162 8.70 2.64 2.37
N THR A 163 7.70 3.52 2.19
CA THR A 163 6.46 3.50 2.98
C THR A 163 5.68 2.20 2.77
N ALA A 164 5.50 1.78 1.52
CA ALA A 164 4.80 0.54 1.20
C ALA A 164 5.48 -0.69 1.82
N TYR A 165 6.82 -0.74 1.81
CA TYR A 165 7.58 -1.77 2.50
C TYR A 165 7.29 -1.74 4.00
N THR A 166 7.44 -0.57 4.60
CA THR A 166 7.27 -0.36 6.03
C THR A 166 5.90 -0.84 6.51
N PHE A 167 4.83 -0.53 5.79
CA PHE A 167 3.47 -0.90 6.20
C PHE A 167 2.94 -2.17 5.52
N SER A 168 3.81 -2.93 4.82
CA SER A 168 3.45 -4.13 4.06
C SER A 168 2.26 -3.91 3.11
N LEU A 169 2.22 -2.76 2.45
CA LEU A 169 1.18 -2.40 1.50
C LEU A 169 1.26 -3.28 0.24
N PRO A 170 0.14 -3.50 -0.46
CA PRO A 170 0.10 -4.40 -1.59
C PRO A 170 0.68 -3.71 -2.83
N VAL A 171 2.01 -3.71 -2.95
CA VAL A 171 2.71 -3.35 -4.20
C VAL A 171 3.47 -4.55 -4.78
N SER A 172 3.51 -4.64 -6.11
CA SER A 172 4.08 -5.78 -6.85
C SER A 172 5.56 -6.01 -6.55
N ALA A 173 6.28 -4.97 -6.13
CA ALA A 173 7.69 -5.06 -5.74
C ALA A 173 7.91 -5.80 -4.41
N LEU A 174 6.84 -6.02 -3.63
CA LEU A 174 6.90 -6.67 -2.30
C LEU A 174 6.13 -7.99 -2.24
N GLN A 175 5.09 -8.14 -3.06
CA GLN A 175 4.28 -9.34 -3.11
C GLN A 175 3.58 -9.49 -4.46
N SER A 176 3.17 -10.72 -4.77
CA SER A 176 2.27 -10.97 -5.90
C SER A 176 0.88 -10.47 -5.53
N ASN A 177 0.44 -9.40 -6.17
CA ASN A 177 -0.90 -8.83 -6.00
C ASN A 177 -1.74 -9.11 -7.22
N ASP A 178 -3.06 -9.07 -7.06
CA ASP A 178 -3.95 -9.10 -8.21
C ASP A 178 -3.94 -7.70 -8.85
N ASP A 179 -4.71 -6.76 -8.30
CA ASP A 179 -5.06 -5.50 -8.95
C ASP A 179 -4.92 -4.29 -8.02
N SER A 180 -4.38 -4.45 -6.81
CA SER A 180 -4.45 -3.43 -5.76
C SER A 180 -3.78 -2.10 -6.08
N GLN A 181 -2.85 -2.07 -7.03
CA GLN A 181 -2.11 -0.88 -7.41
C GLN A 181 -2.03 -0.67 -8.93
N HIS A 182 -2.12 0.59 -9.32
CA HIS A 182 -1.69 1.09 -10.63
C HIS A 182 -0.39 1.87 -10.51
N LEU A 183 0.33 1.97 -11.63
CA LEU A 183 1.33 3.02 -11.80
C LEU A 183 0.63 4.23 -12.42
N CYS A 184 0.90 5.41 -11.86
CA CYS A 184 0.45 6.65 -12.44
C CYS A 184 1.60 7.66 -12.56
N PHE A 185 1.42 8.61 -13.47
CA PHE A 185 2.36 9.69 -13.73
C PHE A 185 1.65 11.00 -13.47
N GLU A 186 2.10 11.74 -12.47
CA GLU A 186 1.68 13.11 -12.24
C GLU A 186 2.32 14.01 -13.27
N LEU A 187 1.49 14.77 -13.98
CA LEU A 187 1.92 15.70 -15.01
C LEU A 187 2.15 17.07 -14.38
N SER A 188 3.29 17.69 -14.67
CA SER A 188 3.52 19.07 -14.25
C SER A 188 2.79 20.03 -15.17
N ALA A 189 2.21 21.08 -14.58
CA ALA A 189 1.74 22.23 -15.34
C ALA A 189 2.89 23.00 -16.02
N ASN A 190 4.13 22.83 -15.52
CA ASN A 190 5.33 23.35 -16.16
C ASN A 190 5.95 22.26 -17.07
N PRO A 191 5.99 22.45 -18.40
CA PRO A 191 6.55 21.47 -19.34
C PRO A 191 8.07 21.25 -19.19
N GLU A 192 8.77 22.11 -18.45
CA GLU A 192 10.19 21.93 -18.14
C GLU A 192 10.43 20.90 -17.03
N GLN A 193 9.43 20.64 -16.18
CA GLN A 193 9.53 19.67 -15.11
C GLN A 193 9.17 18.26 -15.61
N PRO A 194 9.90 17.23 -15.18
CA PRO A 194 9.55 15.86 -15.52
C PRO A 194 8.18 15.45 -14.96
N PRO A 195 7.49 14.50 -15.62
CA PRO A 195 6.40 13.79 -14.96
C PRO A 195 6.94 13.00 -13.76
N VAL A 196 6.14 12.86 -12.71
CA VAL A 196 6.54 12.15 -11.49
C VAL A 196 5.79 10.83 -11.38
N VAL A 197 6.51 9.73 -11.20
CA VAL A 197 5.92 8.39 -11.05
C VAL A 197 5.41 8.21 -9.63
N ARG A 198 4.26 7.57 -9.48
CA ARG A 198 3.65 7.20 -8.20
C ARG A 198 2.90 5.87 -8.29
N TYR A 199 2.69 5.24 -7.14
CA TYR A 199 1.65 4.23 -6.98
C TYR A 199 0.28 4.89 -6.91
N MET A 200 -0.77 4.17 -7.29
CA MET A 200 -2.16 4.55 -7.00
C MET A 200 -2.96 3.32 -6.57
N PHE A 201 -3.47 3.32 -5.33
CA PHE A 201 -4.22 2.18 -4.76
C PHE A 201 -5.73 2.33 -4.94
N TRP A 202 -6.45 1.24 -5.18
CA TRP A 202 -7.91 1.29 -5.44
C TRP A 202 -8.71 0.01 -5.14
N ASP A 203 -8.06 -1.17 -5.07
CA ASP A 203 -8.69 -2.45 -4.76
C ASP A 203 -7.83 -3.27 -3.80
N VAL A 204 -7.77 -2.85 -2.53
CA VAL A 204 -6.74 -3.31 -1.60
C VAL A 204 -7.22 -4.36 -0.61
N VAL A 205 -8.52 -4.43 -0.31
CA VAL A 205 -9.05 -5.22 0.82
C VAL A 205 -8.74 -6.71 0.69
N SER A 206 -8.72 -7.27 -0.52
CA SER A 206 -8.47 -8.70 -0.72
C SER A 206 -7.00 -9.06 -0.51
N ASP A 207 -6.08 -8.19 -0.93
CA ASP A 207 -4.64 -8.39 -0.73
C ASP A 207 -4.19 -7.99 0.68
N MET A 208 -4.91 -7.07 1.32
CA MET A 208 -4.74 -6.72 2.74
C MET A 208 -5.34 -7.77 3.68
N GLY A 209 -6.46 -8.38 3.31
CA GLY A 209 -7.26 -9.24 4.18
C GLY A 209 -7.61 -8.52 5.49
N ASN A 210 -7.40 -9.20 6.62
CA ASN A 210 -7.57 -8.62 7.96
C ASN A 210 -6.25 -8.12 8.56
N ARG A 211 -5.27 -7.72 7.72
CA ARG A 211 -3.96 -7.25 8.20
C ARG A 211 -4.07 -5.78 8.64
N ALA A 212 -3.72 -5.50 9.88
CA ALA A 212 -3.47 -4.14 10.32
C ALA A 212 -2.19 -3.57 9.68
N LEU A 213 -2.15 -2.25 9.50
CA LEU A 213 -0.96 -1.53 9.07
C LEU A 213 0.03 -1.45 10.23
N ILE A 214 0.99 -2.36 10.25
CA ILE A 214 2.00 -2.43 11.30
C ILE A 214 3.35 -2.05 10.70
N PRO A 215 4.00 -0.98 11.20
CA PRO A 215 5.25 -0.52 10.63
C PRO A 215 6.41 -1.44 10.95
N ILE A 216 7.00 -2.06 9.93
CA ILE A 216 8.26 -2.80 9.97
C ILE A 216 9.22 -2.12 9.00
N VAL A 217 9.94 -1.11 9.51
CA VAL A 217 10.87 -0.32 8.69
C VAL A 217 11.99 -1.23 8.15
N PRO A 218 12.24 -1.33 6.83
CA PRO A 218 13.33 -2.15 6.30
C PRO A 218 14.71 -1.54 6.61
N THR A 219 15.75 -2.36 6.65
CA THR A 219 17.13 -1.83 6.50
C THR A 219 17.35 -1.33 5.08
N LEU A 220 18.39 -0.52 4.85
CA LEU A 220 18.75 -0.07 3.50
C LEU A 220 18.98 -1.25 2.54
N LYS A 221 19.60 -2.33 3.03
CA LYS A 221 19.82 -3.55 2.26
C LYS A 221 18.49 -4.22 1.87
N GLU A 222 17.54 -4.30 2.79
CA GLU A 222 16.22 -4.87 2.52
C GLU A 222 15.39 -3.99 1.58
N LEU A 223 15.47 -2.66 1.71
CA LEU A 223 14.84 -1.75 0.78
C LEU A 223 15.36 -1.95 -0.64
N ARG A 224 16.68 -2.13 -0.80
CA ARG A 224 17.33 -2.36 -2.09
C ARG A 224 16.93 -3.72 -2.70
N LYS A 225 16.97 -4.76 -1.87
CA LYS A 225 16.79 -6.15 -2.31
C LYS A 225 15.31 -6.56 -2.45
N GLY A 226 14.43 -6.04 -1.60
CA GLY A 226 13.03 -6.45 -1.52
C GLY A 226 12.79 -7.52 -0.46
N ALA A 227 11.52 -7.92 -0.31
CA ALA A 227 11.11 -8.94 0.67
C ALA A 227 11.68 -10.33 0.30
N GLU A 228 12.30 -11.02 1.27
CA GLU A 228 12.98 -12.31 1.06
C GLU A 228 12.11 -13.38 0.39
N SER A 229 10.78 -13.33 0.60
CA SER A 229 9.85 -14.30 0.02
C SER A 229 9.59 -14.10 -1.48
N TYR A 230 10.06 -12.99 -2.08
CA TYR A 230 9.78 -12.62 -3.47
C TYR A 230 11.02 -12.32 -4.32
N THR A 231 12.22 -12.54 -3.77
CA THR A 231 13.47 -12.43 -4.52
C THR A 231 13.74 -13.74 -5.27
N TRP A 232 13.48 -13.75 -6.59
CA TRP A 232 13.78 -14.87 -7.48
C TRP A 232 15.25 -14.93 -7.90
N ARG A 233 15.97 -13.82 -7.71
CA ARG A 233 17.36 -13.64 -8.06
C ARG A 233 18.18 -13.48 -6.77
N THR A 234 19.48 -13.64 -6.88
CA THR A 234 20.42 -13.48 -5.77
C THR A 234 21.02 -12.08 -5.72
N ASN A 235 20.50 -11.12 -6.51
CA ASN A 235 21.12 -9.82 -6.62
C ASN A 235 20.71 -8.93 -5.44
N ASP A 236 21.61 -8.05 -5.03
CA ASP A 236 21.38 -7.16 -3.89
C ASP A 236 20.38 -6.02 -4.21
N ASN A 237 19.93 -5.87 -5.46
CA ASN A 237 19.06 -4.80 -5.93
C ASN A 237 17.81 -5.27 -6.71
N ASP A 238 17.32 -6.48 -6.43
CA ASP A 238 16.21 -7.09 -7.16
C ASP A 238 14.92 -6.26 -7.16
N ALA A 239 14.55 -5.69 -6.01
CA ALA A 239 13.35 -4.85 -5.93
C ALA A 239 13.52 -3.58 -6.78
N LEU A 240 14.66 -2.90 -6.69
CA LEU A 240 14.92 -1.69 -7.49
C LEU A 240 14.89 -2.00 -8.99
N ALA A 241 15.45 -3.15 -9.40
CA ALA A 241 15.36 -3.60 -10.78
C ALA A 241 13.90 -3.85 -11.21
N ALA A 242 13.09 -4.49 -10.37
CA ALA A 242 11.67 -4.71 -10.64
C ALA A 242 10.88 -3.39 -10.75
N LEU A 243 11.19 -2.41 -9.89
CA LEU A 243 10.61 -1.06 -9.96
C LEU A 243 10.97 -0.36 -11.27
N ALA A 244 12.26 -0.35 -11.63
CA ALA A 244 12.76 0.24 -12.87
C ALA A 244 12.11 -0.41 -14.10
N SER A 245 12.06 -1.74 -14.12
CA SER A 245 11.46 -2.52 -15.22
C SER A 245 9.96 -2.26 -15.36
N SER A 246 9.23 -2.17 -14.24
CA SER A 246 7.78 -1.89 -14.24
C SER A 246 7.47 -0.51 -14.82
N VAL A 247 8.26 0.51 -14.48
CA VAL A 247 8.09 1.85 -15.05
C VAL A 247 8.51 1.89 -16.51
N ALA A 248 9.63 1.26 -16.88
CA ALA A 248 10.07 1.18 -18.27
C ALA A 248 9.04 0.49 -19.18
N TYR A 249 8.43 -0.60 -18.71
CA TYR A 249 7.32 -1.27 -19.40
C TYR A 249 6.08 -0.37 -19.51
N SER A 250 5.73 0.36 -18.45
CA SER A 250 4.60 1.30 -18.47
C SER A 250 4.82 2.41 -19.51
N ILE A 251 6.03 2.97 -19.58
CA ILE A 251 6.40 3.98 -20.58
C ILE A 251 6.29 3.39 -21.99
N TYR A 252 6.78 2.15 -22.20
CA TYR A 252 6.66 1.48 -23.49
C TYR A 252 5.19 1.33 -23.94
N GLU A 253 4.29 0.90 -23.05
CA GLU A 253 2.86 0.76 -23.37
C GLU A 253 2.23 2.11 -23.75
N MET A 254 2.62 3.20 -23.07
CA MET A 254 2.17 4.56 -23.41
C MET A 254 2.65 5.02 -24.79
N LEU A 255 3.86 4.64 -25.18
CA LEU A 255 4.41 4.95 -26.49
C LEU A 255 3.76 4.14 -27.60
N ASN A 256 3.52 2.85 -27.39
CA ASN A 256 2.93 1.97 -28.40
C ASN A 256 1.48 2.36 -28.76
N GLN A 257 0.74 2.97 -27.82
CA GLN A 257 -0.59 3.53 -28.10
C GLN A 257 -0.54 4.81 -28.95
N SER A 258 0.47 5.66 -28.72
CA SER A 258 0.58 6.97 -29.37
C SER A 258 1.33 6.92 -30.70
N VAL A 259 2.21 5.94 -30.87
CA VAL A 259 3.14 5.88 -31.99
C VAL A 259 3.23 4.43 -32.49
N LYS A 260 2.73 4.17 -33.71
CA LYS A 260 2.92 2.89 -34.43
C LYS A 260 4.36 2.74 -34.93
N GLN A 261 5.35 2.75 -34.05
CA GLN A 261 6.75 2.52 -34.42
C GLN A 261 7.14 1.05 -34.19
N ASN A 262 7.98 0.53 -35.08
CA ASN A 262 8.63 -0.78 -34.92
C ASN A 262 9.78 -0.67 -33.90
N ILE A 263 9.47 -0.35 -32.65
CA ILE A 263 10.43 -0.39 -31.54
C ILE A 263 10.46 -1.82 -31.01
N ASP A 264 11.66 -2.40 -30.86
CA ASP A 264 11.83 -3.67 -30.17
C ASP A 264 11.52 -3.48 -28.67
N PRO A 265 10.46 -4.12 -28.14
CA PRO A 265 10.03 -3.93 -26.75
C PRO A 265 11.13 -4.34 -25.76
N PHE A 266 11.80 -5.47 -25.99
CA PHE A 266 12.81 -5.98 -25.06
C PHE A 266 14.01 -5.07 -25.01
N LYS A 267 14.46 -4.58 -26.16
CA LYS A 267 15.57 -3.63 -26.23
C LYS A 267 15.21 -2.31 -25.55
N PHE A 268 14.05 -1.75 -25.84
CA PHE A 268 13.61 -0.48 -25.26
C PHE A 268 13.50 -0.55 -23.74
N ILE A 269 12.78 -1.57 -23.23
CA ILE A 269 12.55 -1.73 -21.79
C ILE A 269 13.88 -1.94 -21.07
N LYS A 270 14.78 -2.77 -21.61
CA LYS A 270 16.06 -3.07 -20.98
C LYS A 270 17.01 -1.87 -20.94
N GLU A 271 17.07 -1.09 -22.01
CA GLU A 271 17.88 0.14 -22.05
C GLU A 271 17.38 1.13 -20.98
N LEU A 272 16.07 1.41 -20.97
CA LEU A 272 15.47 2.35 -20.03
C LEU A 272 15.55 1.86 -18.57
N GLU A 273 15.32 0.56 -18.33
CA GLU A 273 15.52 -0.07 -17.01
C GLU A 273 16.95 0.14 -16.51
N THR A 274 17.95 -0.02 -17.39
CA THR A 274 19.36 0.15 -17.03
C THR A 274 19.65 1.59 -16.63
N ASP A 275 19.18 2.56 -17.43
CA ASP A 275 19.34 3.98 -17.15
C ASP A 275 18.68 4.35 -15.81
N ILE A 276 17.43 3.91 -15.59
CA ILE A 276 16.70 4.15 -14.34
C ILE A 276 17.42 3.54 -13.14
N LEU A 277 17.76 2.24 -13.22
CA LEU A 277 18.38 1.51 -12.13
C LEU A 277 19.70 2.15 -11.70
N SER A 278 20.52 2.60 -12.67
CA SER A 278 21.78 3.28 -12.40
C SER A 278 21.62 4.60 -11.61
N ALA A 279 20.45 5.24 -11.71
CA ALA A 279 20.18 6.50 -11.03
C ALA A 279 19.57 6.33 -9.63
N ILE A 280 18.74 5.29 -9.45
CA ILE A 280 18.01 5.03 -8.20
C ILE A 280 18.76 4.10 -7.23
N ASP A 281 19.65 3.24 -7.73
CA ASP A 281 20.47 2.34 -6.91
C ASP A 281 21.67 3.08 -6.30
N ASP A 282 21.39 3.96 -5.34
CA ASP A 282 22.37 4.84 -4.72
C ASP A 282 21.97 5.18 -3.28
N ASP A 283 22.87 4.93 -2.32
CA ASP A 283 22.57 5.09 -0.90
C ASP A 283 22.11 6.51 -0.55
N ALA A 284 22.71 7.53 -1.17
CA ALA A 284 22.33 8.93 -0.91
C ALA A 284 20.94 9.28 -1.43
N PHE A 285 20.40 8.51 -2.38
CA PHE A 285 19.03 8.64 -2.86
C PHE A 285 18.03 7.79 -2.06
N LEU A 286 18.44 6.59 -1.62
CA LEU A 286 17.58 5.67 -0.87
C LEU A 286 17.45 6.03 0.61
N LEU A 287 18.50 6.56 1.24
CA LEU A 287 18.49 6.93 2.66
C LEU A 287 17.39 7.95 2.99
N PRO A 288 17.19 9.05 2.23
CA PRO A 288 16.08 9.97 2.46
C PRO A 288 14.69 9.30 2.43
N ALA A 289 14.47 8.34 1.53
CA ALA A 289 13.22 7.59 1.45
C ALA A 289 13.01 6.70 2.68
N LEU A 290 14.09 6.06 3.15
CA LEU A 290 14.06 5.30 4.39
C LEU A 290 13.78 6.18 5.61
N GLU A 291 14.41 7.36 5.69
CA GLU A 291 14.14 8.34 6.74
C GLU A 291 12.70 8.88 6.69
N HIS A 292 12.13 9.03 5.49
CA HIS A 292 10.71 9.36 5.33
C HIS A 292 9.83 8.26 5.94
N ALA A 293 10.08 7.00 5.60
CA ALA A 293 9.29 5.87 6.09
C ALA A 293 9.44 5.68 7.62
N LYS A 294 10.65 5.88 8.18
CA LYS A 294 10.89 5.90 9.64
C LYS A 294 10.01 6.93 10.33
N LYS A 295 9.92 8.16 9.80
CA LYS A 295 9.08 9.21 10.40
C LYS A 295 7.61 8.84 10.41
N GLN A 296 7.10 8.22 9.34
CA GLN A 296 5.72 7.72 9.31
C GLN A 296 5.51 6.60 10.33
N ALA A 297 6.46 5.67 10.45
CA ALA A 297 6.41 4.61 11.46
C ALA A 297 6.40 5.17 12.89
N VAL A 298 7.29 6.11 13.22
CA VAL A 298 7.33 6.78 14.54
C VAL A 298 5.98 7.44 14.85
N LYS A 299 5.40 8.15 13.88
CA LYS A 299 4.10 8.80 14.05
C LYS A 299 3.01 7.78 14.40
N MET A 300 2.85 6.73 13.60
CA MET A 300 1.82 5.71 13.82
C MET A 300 2.03 4.93 15.12
N ILE A 301 3.28 4.57 15.46
CA ILE A 301 3.56 3.88 16.72
C ILE A 301 3.22 4.79 17.91
N ASN A 302 3.54 6.08 17.84
CA ASN A 302 3.21 7.03 18.90
C ASN A 302 1.70 7.22 19.10
N GLU A 303 0.93 7.26 18.00
CA GLU A 303 -0.54 7.29 18.05
C GLU A 303 -1.07 6.05 18.76
N ASN A 304 -0.65 4.85 18.34
CA ASN A 304 -1.04 3.58 18.95
C ASN A 304 -0.61 3.46 20.42
N LEU A 305 0.60 3.93 20.78
CA LEU A 305 1.09 3.92 22.16
C LEU A 305 0.28 4.82 23.09
N THR A 306 -0.36 5.87 22.56
CA THR A 306 -1.18 6.78 23.35
C THR A 306 -2.53 6.17 23.71
N GLU A 307 -3.00 5.21 22.90
CA GLU A 307 -4.24 4.47 23.12
C GLU A 307 -4.06 3.29 24.10
N LEU A 308 -2.83 2.81 24.31
CA LEU A 308 -2.52 1.75 25.26
C LEU A 308 -2.57 2.27 26.71
N SER A 309 -3.34 1.58 27.56
CA SER A 309 -3.40 1.93 28.98
C SER A 309 -2.19 1.38 29.74
N GLN A 310 -1.76 2.06 30.81
CA GLN A 310 -0.67 1.57 31.66
C GLN A 310 -1.01 0.28 32.42
N ASP A 311 -2.27 -0.14 32.44
CA ASP A 311 -2.71 -1.39 33.06
C ASP A 311 -2.46 -2.60 32.16
N GLN A 312 -2.10 -2.40 30.89
CA GLN A 312 -1.78 -3.44 29.90
C GLN A 312 -0.29 -3.83 29.90
N ARG A 313 0.43 -3.67 31.03
CA ARG A 313 1.85 -4.07 31.10
C ARG A 313 1.99 -5.58 30.94
N SER A 314 2.68 -5.98 29.87
CA SER A 314 3.08 -7.37 29.67
C SER A 314 4.40 -7.42 28.90
N ASN A 315 5.21 -8.45 29.18
CA ASN A 315 6.46 -8.64 28.46
C ASN A 315 6.22 -8.96 26.97
N GLU A 316 5.06 -9.50 26.59
CA GLU A 316 4.71 -9.71 25.18
C GLU A 316 4.46 -8.39 24.45
N ILE A 317 3.69 -7.48 25.08
CA ILE A 317 3.46 -6.13 24.55
C ILE A 317 4.79 -5.37 24.49
N PHE A 318 5.60 -5.42 25.55
CA PHE A 318 6.93 -4.82 25.54
C PHE A 318 7.78 -5.29 24.36
N ILE A 319 7.89 -6.61 24.15
CA ILE A 319 8.70 -7.16 23.07
C ILE A 319 8.13 -6.75 21.71
N GLY A 320 6.81 -6.83 21.52
CA GLY A 320 6.16 -6.34 20.30
C GLY A 320 6.51 -4.88 20.00
N LEU A 321 6.39 -4.01 21.00
CA LEU A 321 6.71 -2.59 20.87
C LEU A 321 8.20 -2.35 20.56
N MET A 322 9.12 -3.08 21.21
CA MET A 322 10.56 -2.95 20.94
C MET A 322 10.91 -3.38 19.51
N LEU A 323 10.30 -4.45 19.00
CA LEU A 323 10.50 -4.92 17.62
C LEU A 323 10.01 -3.89 16.58
N LEU A 324 9.02 -3.07 16.92
CA LEU A 324 8.53 -1.97 16.08
C LEU A 324 9.38 -0.69 16.25
N ALA A 325 9.79 -0.37 17.48
CA ALA A 325 10.50 0.86 17.81
C ALA A 325 11.96 0.87 17.33
N ILE A 326 12.70 -0.23 17.51
CA ILE A 326 14.12 -0.29 17.17
C ILE A 326 14.39 0.04 15.68
N PRO A 327 13.64 -0.51 14.71
CA PRO A 327 13.79 -0.18 13.29
C PRO A 327 13.62 1.31 12.94
N THR A 328 12.91 2.07 13.78
CA THR A 328 12.65 3.50 13.52
C THR A 328 13.82 4.42 13.79
N ASP A 329 14.85 3.92 14.48
CA ASP A 329 16.02 4.71 14.91
C ASP A 329 15.70 5.81 15.94
N ASP A 330 14.48 5.83 16.50
CA ASP A 330 14.03 6.80 17.49
C ASP A 330 14.28 6.30 18.93
N ILE A 331 15.29 6.89 19.58
CA ILE A 331 15.68 6.51 20.95
C ILE A 331 14.61 6.82 21.98
N ASP A 332 13.82 7.87 21.79
CA ASP A 332 12.79 8.26 22.75
C ASP A 332 11.60 7.31 22.67
N LEU A 333 11.28 6.82 21.47
CA LEU A 333 10.33 5.75 21.27
C LEU A 333 10.76 4.46 21.97
N VAL A 334 12.03 4.05 21.79
CA VAL A 334 12.60 2.89 22.48
C VAL A 334 12.53 3.05 24.00
N LYS A 335 12.88 4.23 24.52
CA LYS A 335 12.78 4.53 25.97
C LYS A 335 11.36 4.41 26.50
N ARG A 336 10.36 4.88 25.73
CA ARG A 336 8.94 4.79 26.10
C ARG A 336 8.46 3.35 26.19
N CYS A 337 8.95 2.45 25.33
CA CYS A 337 8.58 1.03 25.38
C CYS A 337 8.90 0.39 26.76
N PHE A 338 9.95 0.82 27.46
CA PHE A 338 10.28 0.30 28.80
C PHE A 338 9.19 0.52 29.85
N GLN A 339 8.26 1.47 29.64
CA GLN A 339 7.11 1.66 30.54
C GLN A 339 6.18 0.43 30.58
N PHE A 340 6.25 -0.42 29.54
CA PHE A 340 5.47 -1.65 29.41
C PHE A 340 6.25 -2.90 29.84
N CYS A 341 7.52 -2.75 30.22
CA CYS A 341 8.35 -3.86 30.69
C CYS A 341 8.04 -4.18 32.15
N SER A 342 7.98 -5.47 32.47
CA SER A 342 8.07 -5.98 33.84
C SER A 342 9.45 -6.63 34.00
N PRO A 343 10.48 -5.88 34.46
CA PRO A 343 11.88 -6.33 34.41
C PRO A 343 12.16 -7.61 35.21
N SER A 344 11.37 -7.88 36.25
CA SER A 344 11.46 -9.10 37.06
C SER A 344 11.10 -10.37 36.29
N ASP A 345 10.36 -10.26 35.19
CA ASP A 345 9.70 -11.38 34.52
C ASP A 345 10.22 -11.60 33.09
N ILE A 346 11.17 -10.77 32.62
CA ILE A 346 11.67 -10.86 31.25
C ILE A 346 12.66 -12.03 31.11
N LYS A 347 12.36 -12.95 30.20
CA LYS A 347 13.22 -14.12 29.94
C LYS A 347 14.41 -13.73 29.09
N LYS A 348 15.55 -14.42 29.26
CA LYS A 348 16.75 -14.24 28.45
C LYS A 348 16.46 -14.31 26.94
N GLU A 349 15.65 -15.28 26.52
CA GLU A 349 15.23 -15.46 25.13
C GLU A 349 14.52 -14.22 24.56
N GLN A 350 13.78 -13.48 25.40
CA GLN A 350 13.11 -12.25 25.00
C GLN A 350 14.11 -11.09 24.87
N VAL A 351 15.07 -10.99 25.79
CA VAL A 351 16.18 -10.02 25.68
C VAL A 351 17.02 -10.30 24.43
N ASP A 352 17.35 -11.56 24.16
CA ASP A 352 18.12 -11.98 22.98
C ASP A 352 17.39 -11.57 21.68
N LYS A 353 16.06 -11.72 21.60
CA LYS A 353 15.25 -11.25 20.45
C LYS A 353 15.38 -9.74 20.23
N VAL A 354 15.27 -8.94 21.30
CA VAL A 354 15.40 -7.47 21.23
C VAL A 354 16.83 -7.07 20.82
N MET A 355 17.83 -7.78 21.32
CA MET A 355 19.23 -7.54 20.97
C MET A 355 19.57 -7.96 19.53
N GLU A 356 18.96 -9.03 19.02
CA GLU A 356 19.11 -9.47 17.63
C GLU A 356 18.61 -8.39 16.66
N ILE A 357 17.39 -7.87 16.89
CA ILE A 357 16.87 -6.78 16.06
C ILE A 357 17.72 -5.51 16.20
N ALA A 358 18.15 -5.13 17.41
CA ALA A 358 19.02 -3.96 17.59
C ALA A 358 20.35 -4.10 16.85
N SER A 359 20.92 -5.31 16.85
CA SER A 359 22.16 -5.61 16.13
C SER A 359 21.98 -5.55 14.61
N LYS A 360 20.80 -5.95 14.09
CA LYS A 360 20.46 -5.85 12.67
C LYS A 360 20.46 -4.40 12.17
N TYR A 361 19.91 -3.46 12.96
CA TYR A 361 19.88 -2.02 12.60
C TYR A 361 21.15 -1.28 13.02
N ASN A 362 21.97 -1.87 13.89
CA ASN A 362 23.31 -1.40 14.26
C ASN A 362 23.37 0.06 14.74
N ASN A 363 22.33 0.55 15.44
CA ASN A 363 22.38 1.83 16.15
C ASN A 363 23.04 1.64 17.53
N PRO A 364 24.25 2.18 17.77
CA PRO A 364 24.97 1.99 19.03
C PRO A 364 24.26 2.62 20.23
N VAL A 365 23.53 3.73 20.05
CA VAL A 365 22.78 4.42 21.11
C VAL A 365 21.61 3.56 21.59
N ILE A 366 20.84 2.99 20.65
CA ILE A 366 19.74 2.09 20.96
C ILE A 366 20.26 0.79 21.60
N ILE A 367 21.32 0.19 21.03
CA ILE A 367 21.97 -1.02 21.58
C ILE A 367 22.42 -0.78 23.03
N GLN A 368 23.06 0.36 23.31
CA GLN A 368 23.51 0.68 24.66
C GLN A 368 22.32 0.90 25.60
N CYS A 369 21.28 1.63 25.16
CA CYS A 369 20.07 1.83 25.94
C CYS A 369 19.39 0.52 26.35
N ILE A 370 19.33 -0.46 25.42
CA ILE A 370 18.77 -1.78 25.73
C ILE A 370 19.65 -2.51 26.75
N LYS A 371 20.98 -2.47 26.60
CA LYS A 371 21.91 -3.08 27.56
C LYS A 371 21.81 -2.46 28.95
N ASP A 372 21.66 -1.14 29.04
CA ASP A 372 21.57 -0.44 30.33
C ASP A 372 20.27 -0.77 31.09
N ASN A 373 19.19 -1.11 30.37
CA ASN A 373 17.87 -1.36 30.96
C ASN A 373 17.50 -2.84 31.09
N LEU A 374 18.01 -3.72 30.22
CA LEU A 374 17.72 -5.17 30.21
C LEU A 374 18.95 -6.04 30.45
N GLY A 375 20.16 -5.46 30.40
CA GLY A 375 21.40 -6.22 30.56
C GLY A 375 21.59 -6.65 32.00
N THR A 376 21.27 -7.91 32.30
CA THR A 376 21.89 -8.63 33.40
C THR A 376 23.11 -9.39 32.88
N GLU A 377 24.19 -9.39 33.68
CA GLU A 377 25.42 -10.13 33.39
C GLU A 377 25.16 -11.60 33.02
N LYS A 378 25.85 -12.03 31.96
CA LYS A 378 26.32 -13.39 31.60
C LYS A 378 25.67 -14.16 30.44
N GLU A 379 26.60 -14.41 29.52
CA GLU A 379 26.87 -15.61 28.73
C GLU A 379 26.26 -15.74 27.33
N LYS A 380 27.21 -15.62 26.37
CA LYS A 380 27.31 -16.16 25.02
C LYS A 380 26.12 -17.01 24.55
N VAL A 381 25.54 -16.62 23.42
CA VAL A 381 24.79 -17.56 22.58
C VAL A 381 25.31 -17.47 21.14
N GLN A 382 25.82 -18.62 20.69
CA GLN A 382 26.03 -18.94 19.28
C GLN A 382 24.71 -19.32 18.64
N GLY A 383 24.44 -18.71 17.47
CA GLY A 383 23.73 -19.29 16.32
C GLY A 383 22.37 -19.92 16.55
N LEU A 384 21.31 -19.16 16.26
CA LEU A 384 20.01 -19.71 15.87
C LEU A 384 19.68 -19.30 14.43
N LYS A 385 19.09 -20.24 13.67
CA LYS A 385 18.85 -20.17 12.23
C LYS A 385 17.62 -19.32 11.87
N PRO A 386 17.59 -18.73 10.66
CA PRO A 386 16.50 -17.88 10.20
C PRO A 386 15.32 -18.71 9.68
N SER A 387 14.22 -18.76 10.46
CA SER A 387 12.89 -19.14 9.96
C SER A 387 11.75 -18.38 10.67
N PHE A 388 12.06 -17.19 11.18
CA PHE A 388 11.30 -16.48 12.22
C PHE A 388 10.00 -15.79 11.75
N PHE A 389 9.94 -15.27 10.52
CA PHE A 389 8.83 -14.40 10.10
C PHE A 389 7.49 -15.11 9.86
N LYS A 390 7.47 -16.44 9.65
CA LYS A 390 6.20 -17.18 9.44
C LYS A 390 5.42 -17.50 10.72
N GLN A 391 6.05 -17.44 11.90
CA GLN A 391 5.38 -17.73 13.17
C GLN A 391 4.83 -16.47 13.87
N HIS A 392 5.32 -15.28 13.54
CA HIS A 392 5.02 -14.05 14.29
C HIS A 392 3.77 -13.28 13.82
N GLN A 393 3.11 -13.74 12.75
CA GLN A 393 1.75 -13.28 12.42
C GLN A 393 0.74 -13.66 13.51
N VAL A 394 0.99 -14.76 14.25
CA VAL A 394 0.08 -15.28 15.30
C VAL A 394 0.21 -14.51 16.61
N GLN A 395 1.42 -14.15 17.06
CA GLN A 395 1.61 -13.38 18.30
C GLN A 395 1.18 -11.91 18.17
N ILE A 396 1.34 -11.33 16.99
CA ILE A 396 0.77 -10.02 16.69
C ILE A 396 -0.77 -10.08 16.71
N ASN A 397 -1.39 -11.21 16.31
CA ASN A 397 -2.85 -11.42 16.44
C ASN A 397 -3.33 -11.50 17.89
N GLU A 398 -2.48 -11.94 18.83
CA GLU A 398 -2.84 -11.99 20.25
C GLU A 398 -2.90 -10.56 20.85
N ILE A 399 -1.92 -9.70 20.52
CA ILE A 399 -1.98 -8.26 20.83
C ILE A 399 -3.20 -7.59 20.16
N ARG A 400 -3.57 -8.00 18.92
CA ARG A 400 -4.79 -7.52 18.23
C ARG A 400 -6.07 -7.81 19.02
N SER A 401 -6.19 -8.99 19.62
CA SER A 401 -7.40 -9.36 20.37
C SER A 401 -7.59 -8.53 21.64
N THR A 402 -6.51 -8.03 22.23
CA THR A 402 -6.57 -7.21 23.44
C THR A 402 -6.90 -5.76 23.12
N VAL A 403 -6.42 -5.23 22.00
CA VAL A 403 -6.70 -3.84 21.58
C VAL A 403 -8.10 -3.72 20.97
N SER A 404 -8.50 -4.64 20.08
CA SER A 404 -9.82 -4.60 19.41
C SER A 404 -11.02 -4.95 20.29
N ASN A 405 -10.85 -5.51 21.49
CA ASN A 405 -11.94 -5.74 22.44
C ASN A 405 -12.22 -4.53 23.37
N THR A 406 -11.50 -3.41 23.15
CA THR A 406 -11.63 -2.16 23.92
C THR A 406 -12.11 -0.96 23.10
N MET A 407 -12.34 -1.16 21.79
CA MET A 407 -13.14 -0.27 20.92
C MET A 407 -14.46 -0.98 20.61
#